data_AF-A0A401FIY1-F1
#
_entry.id   AF-A0A401FIY1-F1
#
_cell.length_a   1.000
_cell.length_b   1.000
_cell.length_c   1.000
_cell.angle_alpha   90.00
_cell.angle_beta   90.00
_cell.angle_gamma   90.00
#
_symmetry.space_group_name_H-M   'P 1'
#
loop_
_entity.id
_entity.type
_entity.pdbx_description
1 polymer ?
#
loop_
_entity_poly.entity_id
_entity_poly.type
_entity_poly.pdbx_seq_one_letter_code
_entity_poly.pdbx_strand_id
1 'polypeptide(L)'
;MTGNLAMDYSDATGTVMLDINTQEWSQDILDAFEIPASLCPPLVRSIDETGNIMPAYAEYSGLSMATKTFGGGADNACGAVGAGIDSPTKVLSSIGTSGVILKYEPQKETNYRGVLQYEDHAISRCVLFNGCDFSSWLFTELV
;
A
#
# COMPACT_ATOMS: atom_id res chain seq x y z
N MET A 1 -10.93 5.22 14.55
CA MET A 1 -11.40 6.63 14.56
C MET A 1 -12.87 6.77 14.18
N THR A 2 -13.32 6.09 13.12
CA THR A 2 -14.72 6.18 12.64
C THR A 2 -15.64 5.06 13.14
N GLY A 3 -15.07 3.97 13.64
CA GLY A 3 -15.80 2.74 13.96
C GLY A 3 -15.97 1.79 12.78
N ASN A 4 -15.63 2.22 11.56
CA ASN A 4 -15.64 1.39 10.36
C ASN A 4 -14.28 0.70 10.16
N LEU A 5 -14.29 -0.57 9.79
CA LEU A 5 -13.10 -1.29 9.32
C LEU A 5 -12.97 -1.10 7.80
N ALA A 6 -11.77 -0.80 7.35
CA ALA A 6 -11.40 -0.73 5.94
C ALA A 6 -9.88 -0.88 5.80
N MET A 7 -9.42 -1.31 4.63
CA MET A 7 -8.01 -1.34 4.27
C MET A 7 -7.82 -0.79 2.86
N ASP A 8 -6.82 0.08 2.70
CA ASP A 8 -6.45 0.62 1.39
C ASP A 8 -5.75 -0.44 0.53
N TYR A 9 -5.93 -0.40 -0.79
CA TYR A 9 -5.32 -1.36 -1.72
C TYR A 9 -3.78 -1.41 -1.64
N SER A 10 -3.10 -0.27 -1.44
CA SER A 10 -1.64 -0.26 -1.33
C SER A 10 -1.17 -1.01 -0.09
N ASP A 11 -1.85 -0.80 1.03
CA ASP A 11 -1.56 -1.48 2.31
C ASP A 11 -1.96 -2.97 2.24
N ALA A 12 -3.10 -3.28 1.63
CA ALA A 12 -3.56 -4.64 1.39
C ALA A 12 -2.56 -5.45 0.55
N THR A 13 -1.83 -4.81 -0.36
CA THR A 13 -0.81 -5.50 -1.17
C THR A 13 0.33 -6.03 -0.29
N GLY A 14 0.69 -5.35 0.79
CA GLY A 14 1.72 -5.78 1.74
C GLY A 14 1.36 -7.05 2.51
N THR A 15 0.08 -7.43 2.56
CA THR A 15 -0.38 -8.66 3.22
C THR A 15 -0.08 -9.92 2.43
N VAL A 16 0.29 -9.79 1.14
CA VAL A 16 0.38 -10.87 0.15
C VAL A 16 -0.89 -11.71 -0.04
N MET A 17 -2.04 -11.26 0.49
CA MET A 17 -3.35 -11.92 0.33
C MET A 17 -4.24 -11.24 -0.71
N LEU A 18 -3.86 -10.08 -1.23
CA LEU A 18 -4.61 -9.36 -2.26
C LEU A 18 -4.29 -9.93 -3.65
N ASP A 19 -5.30 -10.28 -4.42
CA ASP A 19 -5.14 -10.51 -5.87
C ASP A 19 -5.18 -9.15 -6.59
N ILE A 20 -4.04 -8.74 -7.12
CA ILE A 20 -3.83 -7.43 -7.77
C ILE A 20 -4.63 -7.32 -9.08
N ASN A 21 -4.99 -8.43 -9.71
CA ASN A 21 -5.74 -8.43 -10.97
C ASN A 21 -7.23 -8.19 -10.73
N THR A 22 -7.80 -8.90 -9.75
CA THR A 22 -9.21 -8.80 -9.40
C THR A 22 -9.50 -7.67 -8.42
N GLN A 23 -8.48 -7.19 -7.70
CA GLN A 23 -8.62 -6.24 -6.59
C GLN A 23 -9.54 -6.79 -5.48
N GLU A 24 -9.41 -8.09 -5.22
CA GLU A 24 -10.16 -8.80 -4.17
C GLU A 24 -9.19 -9.60 -3.30
N TRP A 25 -9.63 -9.97 -2.10
CA TRP A 25 -8.90 -10.91 -1.27
C TRP A 25 -8.85 -12.28 -1.96
N SER A 26 -7.66 -12.83 -2.13
CA SER A 26 -7.44 -14.08 -2.85
C SER A 26 -7.98 -15.27 -2.05
N GLN A 27 -9.10 -15.84 -2.51
CA GLN A 27 -9.68 -17.01 -1.85
C GLN A 27 -8.73 -18.21 -1.83
N ASP A 28 -7.94 -18.40 -2.90
CA ASP A 28 -6.93 -19.47 -2.97
C ASP A 28 -5.89 -19.35 -1.86
N ILE A 29 -5.42 -18.14 -1.57
CA ILE A 29 -4.45 -17.89 -0.48
C ILE A 29 -5.13 -18.06 0.88
N LEU A 30 -6.33 -17.49 1.05
CA LEU A 30 -7.07 -17.63 2.31
C LEU A 30 -7.34 -19.10 2.65
N ASP A 31 -7.78 -19.89 1.67
CA ASP A 31 -8.05 -21.33 1.85
C ASP A 31 -6.77 -22.11 2.13
N ALA A 32 -5.67 -21.83 1.41
CA ALA A 32 -4.40 -22.52 1.59
C ALA A 32 -3.80 -22.34 2.99
N PHE A 33 -4.05 -21.19 3.62
CA PHE A 33 -3.57 -20.88 4.98
C PHE A 33 -4.66 -20.99 6.06
N GLU A 34 -5.85 -21.49 5.69
CA GLU A 34 -7.01 -21.62 6.59
C GLU A 34 -7.41 -20.29 7.29
N ILE A 35 -7.26 -19.17 6.58
CA ILE A 35 -7.59 -17.83 7.09
C ILE A 35 -9.07 -17.52 6.80
N PRO A 36 -9.91 -17.26 7.83
CA PRO A 36 -11.29 -16.89 7.60
C PRO A 36 -11.40 -15.54 6.89
N ALA A 37 -12.15 -15.49 5.78
CA ALA A 37 -12.42 -14.24 5.05
C ALA A 37 -13.05 -13.13 5.90
N SER A 38 -13.69 -13.47 7.03
CA SER A 38 -14.22 -12.50 8.00
C SER A 38 -13.15 -11.65 8.69
N LEU A 39 -11.87 -12.06 8.63
CA LEU A 39 -10.74 -11.27 9.13
C LEU A 39 -10.27 -10.23 8.11
N CYS A 40 -10.65 -10.38 6.85
CA CYS A 40 -10.27 -9.47 5.77
C CYS A 40 -11.21 -8.25 5.78
N PRO A 41 -10.71 -7.04 6.06
CA PRO A 41 -11.53 -5.85 6.06
C PRO A 41 -12.00 -5.49 4.63
N PRO A 42 -13.09 -4.71 4.50
CA PRO A 42 -13.47 -4.13 3.21
C PRO A 42 -12.32 -3.34 2.57
N LEU A 43 -12.09 -3.57 1.28
CA LEU A 43 -11.06 -2.87 0.51
C LEU A 43 -11.59 -1.52 0.01
N VAL A 44 -10.78 -0.47 0.16
CA VAL A 44 -11.09 0.89 -0.28
C VAL A 44 -9.91 1.47 -1.04
N ARG A 45 -10.13 2.52 -1.83
CA ARG A 45 -9.04 3.30 -2.43
C ARG A 45 -8.52 4.34 -1.45
N SER A 46 -7.32 4.82 -1.72
CA SER A 46 -6.63 5.77 -0.85
C SER A 46 -7.39 7.07 -0.65
N ILE A 47 -8.14 7.47 -1.67
CA ILE A 47 -8.94 8.70 -1.72
C ILE A 47 -10.41 8.49 -1.35
N ASP A 48 -10.82 7.27 -1.01
CA ASP A 48 -12.20 7.00 -0.62
C ASP A 48 -12.44 7.48 0.82
N GLU A 49 -13.57 8.14 1.06
CA GLU A 49 -14.00 8.58 2.39
C GLU A 49 -14.41 7.36 3.23
N THR A 50 -13.81 7.19 4.41
CA THR A 50 -14.06 6.07 5.32
C THR A 50 -14.99 6.44 6.48
N GLY A 51 -15.55 7.66 6.44
CA GLY A 51 -16.52 8.21 7.36
C GLY A 51 -15.98 9.39 8.16
N ASN A 52 -16.74 9.75 9.19
CA ASN A 52 -16.38 10.83 10.11
C ASN A 52 -15.81 10.28 11.43
N ILE A 53 -14.99 11.07 12.10
CA ILE A 53 -14.45 10.71 13.41
C ILE A 53 -15.58 10.60 14.46
N MET A 54 -15.48 9.64 15.39
CA MET A 54 -16.44 9.48 16.49
C MET A 54 -16.22 10.53 17.60
N PRO A 55 -17.23 10.77 18.47
CA PRO A 55 -17.16 11.81 19.51
C PRO A 55 -15.92 11.76 20.40
N ALA A 56 -15.53 10.56 20.85
CA ALA A 56 -14.35 10.39 21.69
C ALA A 56 -13.05 10.85 21.00
N TYR A 57 -12.93 10.67 19.68
CA TYR A 57 -11.75 11.11 18.93
C TYR A 57 -11.80 12.60 18.60
N ALA A 58 -12.99 13.16 18.37
CA ALA A 58 -13.16 14.61 18.21
C ALA A 58 -12.75 15.35 19.49
N GLU A 59 -13.23 14.88 20.65
CA GLU A 59 -12.87 15.42 21.97
C GLU A 59 -11.37 15.31 22.24
N TYR A 60 -10.78 14.14 21.96
CA TYR A 60 -9.35 13.91 22.20
C TYR A 60 -8.44 14.75 21.29
N SER A 61 -8.78 14.88 20.01
CA SER A 61 -7.91 15.55 19.02
C SER A 61 -8.18 17.05 18.86
N GLY A 62 -9.32 17.55 19.34
CA GLY A 62 -9.79 18.92 19.10
C GLY A 62 -10.36 19.15 17.69
N LEU A 63 -10.48 18.09 16.87
CA LEU A 63 -11.07 18.16 15.54
C LEU A 63 -12.60 18.17 15.61
N SER A 64 -13.24 18.78 14.60
CA SER A 64 -14.70 18.76 14.48
C SER A 64 -15.21 17.34 14.23
N MET A 65 -16.40 17.02 14.75
CA MET A 65 -17.16 15.81 14.37
C MET A 65 -17.46 15.72 12.86
N ALA A 66 -17.43 16.85 12.15
CA ALA A 66 -17.57 16.88 10.68
C ALA A 66 -16.26 16.51 9.94
N THR A 67 -15.16 16.27 10.66
CA THR A 67 -13.89 15.85 10.06
C THR A 67 -14.03 14.49 9.42
N LYS A 68 -13.66 14.40 8.15
CA LYS A 68 -13.68 13.18 7.35
C LYS A 68 -12.34 12.45 7.46
N THR A 69 -12.39 11.14 7.39
CA THR A 69 -11.21 10.28 7.23
C THR A 69 -11.23 9.63 5.84
N PHE A 70 -10.06 9.26 5.34
CA PHE A 70 -9.88 8.66 4.03
C PHE A 70 -9.07 7.36 4.15
N GLY A 71 -9.10 6.52 3.12
CA GLY A 71 -8.39 5.23 3.09
C GLY A 71 -6.90 5.35 3.42
N GLY A 72 -6.26 6.45 3.00
CA GLY A 72 -4.82 6.65 3.20
C GLY A 72 -4.01 5.70 2.32
N GLY A 73 -2.81 5.31 2.73
CA GLY A 73 -2.04 4.32 1.99
C GLY A 73 -0.77 3.92 2.71
N ALA A 74 -0.11 2.88 2.21
CA ALA A 74 1.19 2.44 2.69
C ALA A 74 2.27 3.52 2.50
N ASP A 75 3.36 3.41 3.24
CA ASP A 75 4.45 4.39 3.24
C ASP A 75 5.10 4.59 1.86
N ASN A 76 5.37 3.52 1.12
CA ASN A 76 5.93 3.56 -0.23
C ASN A 76 4.94 4.18 -1.23
N ALA A 77 3.67 3.80 -1.17
CA ALA A 77 2.63 4.38 -2.02
C ALA A 77 2.45 5.88 -1.76
N CYS A 78 2.43 6.29 -0.48
CA CYS A 78 2.38 7.70 -0.10
C CYS A 78 3.67 8.44 -0.47
N GLY A 79 4.83 7.80 -0.31
CA GLY A 79 6.15 8.33 -0.68
C GLY A 79 6.26 8.58 -2.17
N ALA A 80 5.76 7.66 -2.99
CA ALA A 80 5.68 7.80 -4.44
C ALA A 80 4.80 9.00 -4.84
N VAL A 81 3.64 9.18 -4.20
CA VAL A 81 2.80 10.38 -4.39
C VAL A 81 3.56 11.65 -3.99
N GLY A 82 4.17 11.68 -2.81
CA GLY A 82 4.91 12.84 -2.32
C GLY A 82 6.11 13.22 -3.17
N ALA A 83 6.77 12.23 -3.79
CA ALA A 83 7.86 12.41 -4.74
C ALA A 83 7.39 12.68 -6.19
N GLY A 84 6.08 12.67 -6.44
CA GLY A 84 5.48 12.94 -7.75
C GLY A 84 5.70 11.83 -8.79
N ILE A 85 5.82 10.57 -8.36
CA ILE A 85 5.99 9.38 -9.21
C ILE A 85 4.65 8.99 -9.85
N ASP A 86 4.17 9.80 -10.78
CA ASP A 86 2.87 9.66 -11.45
C ASP A 86 2.95 9.06 -12.86
N SER A 87 4.16 8.71 -13.31
CA SER A 87 4.41 8.33 -14.70
C SER A 87 5.67 7.47 -14.85
N PRO A 88 5.79 6.66 -15.94
CA PRO A 88 6.92 5.75 -16.15
C PRO A 88 8.29 6.43 -16.28
N THR A 89 8.33 7.75 -16.46
CA THR A 89 9.57 8.53 -16.64
C THR A 89 10.22 8.91 -15.32
N LYS A 90 9.59 8.60 -14.18
CA LYS A 90 10.04 8.96 -12.84
C LYS A 90 10.27 7.71 -12.00
N VAL A 91 11.30 7.76 -11.18
CA VAL A 91 11.67 6.72 -10.23
C VAL A 91 12.07 7.40 -8.93
N LEU A 92 11.63 6.85 -7.80
CA LEU A 92 12.12 7.22 -6.48
C LEU A 92 13.21 6.24 -6.05
N SER A 93 14.33 6.78 -5.59
CA SER A 93 15.35 6.02 -4.86
C SER A 93 15.43 6.61 -3.45
N SER A 94 14.98 5.84 -2.46
CA SER A 94 15.08 6.20 -1.05
C SER A 94 16.14 5.32 -0.41
N ILE A 95 17.18 5.93 0.15
CA ILE A 95 18.33 5.24 0.73
C ILE A 95 18.53 5.75 2.16
N GLY A 96 18.28 4.87 3.12
CA GLY A 96 18.55 5.06 4.54
C GLY A 96 19.22 3.81 5.12
N THR A 97 18.84 3.41 6.34
CA THR A 97 19.30 2.13 6.93
C THR A 97 18.91 0.92 6.06
N SER A 98 17.75 1.02 5.39
CA SER A 98 17.34 0.20 4.26
C SER A 98 17.15 1.10 3.04
N GLY A 99 17.06 0.49 1.85
CA GLY A 99 16.80 1.22 0.61
C GLY A 99 15.63 0.62 -0.17
N VAL A 100 14.84 1.49 -0.81
CA VAL A 100 13.77 1.11 -1.73
C VAL A 100 13.92 1.85 -3.05
N ILE A 101 13.69 1.14 -4.16
CA ILE A 101 13.51 1.74 -5.48
C ILE A 101 12.04 1.59 -5.83
N LEU A 102 11.33 2.72 -5.97
CA LEU A 102 9.96 2.76 -6.43
C LEU A 102 9.88 3.25 -7.87
N LYS A 103 9.31 2.43 -8.75
CA LYS A 103 9.10 2.78 -10.15
C LYS A 103 7.62 2.62 -10.49
N TYR A 104 7.10 3.59 -11.23
CA TYR A 104 5.78 3.50 -11.83
C TYR A 104 5.73 2.36 -12.86
N GLU A 105 4.69 1.53 -12.77
CA GLU A 105 4.41 0.50 -13.76
C GLU A 105 3.02 0.69 -14.39
N PRO A 106 2.96 0.86 -15.71
CA PRO A 106 1.68 0.96 -16.43
C PRO A 106 0.96 -0.39 -16.60
N GLN A 107 1.66 -1.53 -16.53
CA GLN A 107 1.13 -2.86 -16.85
C GLN A 107 1.31 -3.85 -15.70
N LYS A 108 0.20 -4.47 -15.28
CA LYS A 108 0.16 -5.45 -14.17
C LYS A 108 0.71 -6.83 -14.57
N GLU A 109 0.91 -7.05 -15.86
CA GLU A 109 1.22 -8.35 -16.46
C GLU A 109 2.73 -8.67 -16.47
N THR A 110 3.58 -7.71 -16.11
CA THR A 110 5.04 -7.85 -16.20
C THR A 110 5.57 -8.85 -15.16
N ASN A 111 5.93 -10.06 -15.56
CA ASN A 111 6.42 -11.05 -14.61
C ASN A 111 7.92 -10.87 -14.29
N TYR A 112 8.22 -10.30 -13.11
CA TYR A 112 9.59 -10.19 -12.59
C TYR A 112 10.08 -11.42 -11.80
N ARG A 113 9.41 -12.57 -11.96
CA ARG A 113 9.80 -13.86 -11.37
C ARG A 113 9.95 -13.82 -9.85
N GLY A 114 9.14 -12.98 -9.19
CA GLY A 114 9.14 -12.81 -7.73
C GLY A 114 10.34 -12.05 -7.18
N VAL A 115 11.21 -11.47 -8.02
CA VAL A 115 12.37 -10.69 -7.57
C VAL A 115 11.96 -9.29 -7.10
N LEU A 116 10.88 -8.75 -7.67
CA LEU A 116 10.32 -7.45 -7.30
C LEU A 116 8.89 -7.64 -6.81
N GLN A 117 8.54 -6.87 -5.77
CA GLN A 117 7.19 -6.85 -5.24
C GLN A 117 6.37 -5.79 -5.97
N TYR A 118 5.16 -6.16 -6.37
CA TYR A 118 4.15 -5.21 -6.81
C TYR A 118 3.47 -4.59 -5.60
N GLU A 119 3.19 -3.29 -5.66
CA GLU A 119 2.39 -2.56 -4.68
C GLU A 119 1.34 -1.71 -5.42
N ASP A 120 0.07 -1.75 -5.01
CA ASP A 120 -0.93 -0.83 -5.60
C ASP A 120 -0.53 0.62 -5.29
N HIS A 121 -0.68 1.51 -6.27
CA HIS A 121 -0.33 2.91 -6.10
C HIS A 121 -1.49 3.66 -5.45
N ALA A 122 -1.20 4.59 -4.55
CA ALA A 122 -2.23 5.46 -3.97
C ALA A 122 -2.97 6.37 -5.00
N ILE A 123 -2.47 6.47 -6.24
CA ILE A 123 -3.17 7.10 -7.36
C ILE A 123 -3.91 6.00 -8.10
N SER A 124 -5.22 6.19 -8.27
CA SER A 124 -6.10 5.18 -8.87
C SER A 124 -5.59 4.64 -10.20
N ARG A 125 -5.68 3.32 -10.37
CA ARG A 125 -5.32 2.56 -11.59
C ARG A 125 -3.83 2.53 -11.93
N CYS A 126 -2.96 2.83 -10.96
CA CYS A 126 -1.52 2.75 -11.14
C CYS A 126 -0.95 1.69 -10.18
N VAL A 127 0.19 1.10 -10.53
CA VAL A 127 0.89 0.15 -9.66
C VAL A 127 2.35 0.60 -9.57
N LEU A 128 2.95 0.38 -8.41
CA LEU A 128 4.36 0.59 -8.14
C LEU A 128 5.05 -0.76 -8.10
N PHE A 129 6.32 -0.76 -8.48
CA PHE A 129 7.21 -1.80 -8.00
C PHE A 129 8.03 -1.29 -6.85
N ASN A 130 8.18 -2.16 -5.87
CA ASN A 130 9.16 -2.03 -4.83
C ASN A 130 10.25 -3.07 -5.05
N GLY A 131 11.47 -2.58 -5.31
CA GLY A 131 12.69 -3.35 -5.13
C GLY A 131 13.30 -2.99 -3.80
N CYS A 132 13.32 -3.94 -2.87
CA CYS A 132 13.98 -3.80 -1.58
C CYS A 132 15.09 -4.84 -1.50
N ASP A 133 16.33 -4.43 -1.80
CA ASP A 133 17.52 -5.06 -1.19
C ASP A 133 18.74 -4.14 -1.28
N PHE A 134 18.93 -3.32 -0.25
CA PHE A 134 20.23 -2.75 0.09
C PHE A 134 20.54 -2.90 1.58
N SER A 135 19.89 -3.82 2.29
CA SER A 135 20.21 -4.07 3.69
C SER A 135 21.30 -5.14 3.80
N SER A 136 22.49 -4.69 4.20
CA SER A 136 23.68 -5.44 4.63
C SER A 136 24.55 -6.15 3.58
N TRP A 137 24.00 -6.70 2.50
CA TRP A 137 24.82 -7.48 1.55
C TRP A 137 25.81 -6.63 0.73
N LEU A 138 25.41 -5.46 0.22
CA LEU A 138 26.29 -4.65 -0.61
C LEU A 138 27.39 -3.90 0.18
N PHE A 139 27.17 -3.65 1.47
CA PHE A 139 28.16 -2.96 2.33
C PHE A 139 29.14 -3.91 3.02
N THR A 140 28.91 -5.22 3.01
CA THR A 140 29.90 -6.20 3.51
C THR A 140 30.80 -6.78 2.41
N GLU A 141 30.47 -6.62 1.12
CA GLU A 141 31.29 -7.13 0.01
C GLU A 141 32.00 -6.07 -0.84
N LEU A 142 31.85 -4.76 -0.57
CA LEU A 142 32.51 -3.70 -1.34
C LEU A 142 33.29 -2.65 -0.51
N VAL A 143 33.66 -2.97 0.73
CA VAL A 143 34.69 -2.24 1.48
C VAL A 143 35.67 -3.22 2.13
#